data_AF-A0A965EVQ7-F1
#
_entry.id   AF-A0A965EVQ7-F1
#
_cell.length_a   1.000
_cell.length_b   1.000
_cell.length_c   1.000
_cell.angle_alpha   90.00
_cell.angle_beta   90.00
_cell.angle_gamma   90.00
#
_symmetry.space_group_name_H-M   'P 1'
#
loop_
_entity.id
_entity.type
_entity.pdbx_description
1 polymer ?
#
loop_
_entity_poly.entity_id
_entity_poly.type
_entity_poly.pdbx_seq_one_letter_code
_entity_poly.pdbx_strand_id
1 'polypeptide(L)'
;ASVQIDHIVPLAYAWDMGARGWSDALRKRFANDPANLLAVDGQANQDKGDQPPATWLPPNAAFRCQYAMQFIAVLRGYGLPVDKPSARELTAAAAACPSG
;
A
#
# COMPACT_ATOMS: atom_id res chain seq x y z
N ALA A 1 18.36 6.98 -11.81
CA ALA A 1 17.01 6.61 -11.36
C ALA A 1 16.40 5.69 -12.42
N SER A 2 16.17 4.42 -12.09
CA SER A 2 15.31 3.55 -12.88
C SER A 2 13.91 3.63 -12.28
N VAL A 3 12.89 3.73 -13.13
CA VAL A 3 11.49 3.62 -12.70
C VAL A 3 11.18 2.15 -12.47
N GLN A 4 10.49 1.83 -11.38
CA GLN A 4 10.03 0.49 -11.02
C GLN A 4 8.53 0.49 -10.74
N ILE A 5 7.89 -0.66 -10.90
CA ILE A 5 6.50 -0.86 -10.47
C ILE A 5 6.52 -1.37 -9.03
N ASP A 6 5.92 -0.60 -8.12
CA ASP A 6 5.73 -0.95 -6.71
C ASP A 6 4.28 -1.37 -6.45
N HIS A 7 4.12 -2.26 -5.48
CA HIS A 7 2.83 -2.62 -4.91
C HIS A 7 2.49 -1.68 -3.75
N ILE A 8 1.43 -0.88 -3.87
CA ILE A 8 0.98 0.03 -2.80
C ILE A 8 0.79 -0.73 -1.48
N VAL A 9 0.06 -1.85 -1.53
CA VAL A 9 0.01 -2.83 -0.45
C VAL A 9 1.00 -3.95 -0.79
N PRO A 10 2.13 -4.07 -0.07
CA PRO A 10 3.14 -5.08 -0.36
C PRO A 10 2.58 -6.50 -0.29
N LEU A 11 3.05 -7.37 -1.19
CA LEU A 11 2.56 -8.76 -1.27
C LEU A 11 2.83 -9.56 0.01
N ALA A 12 4.00 -9.38 0.63
CA ALA A 12 4.35 -10.07 1.88
C ALA A 12 3.53 -9.54 3.07
N TYR A 13 3.33 -8.22 3.17
CA TYR A 13 2.42 -7.65 4.16
C TYR A 13 0.98 -8.19 3.99
N ALA A 14 0.46 -8.21 2.76
CA ALA A 14 -0.87 -8.77 2.49
C ALA A 14 -0.97 -10.25 2.88
N TRP A 15 0.09 -11.03 2.66
CA TRP A 15 0.18 -12.43 3.07
C TRP A 15 -0.01 -12.60 4.57
N ASP A 16 0.69 -11.79 5.36
CA ASP A 16 0.61 -11.81 6.82
C ASP A 16 -0.76 -11.36 7.34
N MET A 17 -1.40 -10.41 6.65
CA MET A 17 -2.73 -9.90 6.97
C MET A 17 -3.88 -10.80 6.51
N GLY A 18 -3.60 -11.95 5.88
CA GLY A 18 -4.62 -12.97 5.60
C GLY A 18 -4.70 -13.43 4.15
N ALA A 19 -3.98 -12.81 3.22
CA ALA A 19 -3.95 -13.25 1.82
C ALA A 19 -3.37 -14.66 1.65
N ARG A 20 -2.65 -15.19 2.64
CA ARG A 20 -2.24 -16.61 2.67
C ARG A 20 -3.40 -17.61 2.58
N GLY A 21 -4.59 -17.22 3.03
CA GLY A 21 -5.81 -18.04 2.96
C GLY A 21 -6.55 -17.94 1.62
N TRP A 22 -6.10 -17.10 0.70
CA TRP A 22 -6.74 -16.91 -0.59
C TRP A 22 -6.37 -18.00 -1.59
N SER A 23 -7.29 -18.24 -2.53
CA SER A 23 -6.99 -19.02 -3.73
C SER A 23 -5.88 -18.36 -4.55
N ASP A 24 -5.16 -19.18 -5.32
CA ASP A 24 -4.11 -18.68 -6.23
C ASP A 24 -4.66 -17.65 -7.22
N ALA A 25 -5.88 -17.84 -7.70
CA ALA A 25 -6.54 -16.91 -8.61
C ALA A 25 -6.72 -15.53 -7.98
N LEU A 26 -7.16 -15.47 -6.71
CA LEU A 26 -7.34 -14.20 -6.01
C LEU A 26 -6.00 -13.53 -5.69
N ARG A 27 -4.97 -14.29 -5.29
CA ARG A 27 -3.60 -13.74 -5.11
C ARG A 27 -3.02 -13.18 -6.40
N LYS A 28 -3.18 -13.88 -7.53
CA LYS A 28 -2.74 -13.38 -8.84
C LYS A 28 -3.49 -12.11 -9.24
N ARG A 29 -4.80 -12.05 -9.00
CA ARG A 29 -5.58 -10.84 -9.25
C ARG A 29 -5.07 -9.66 -8.42
N PHE A 30 -4.85 -9.85 -7.12
CA PHE A 30 -4.31 -8.83 -6.22
C PHE A 30 -2.92 -8.32 -6.66
N ALA A 31 -2.02 -9.22 -7.05
CA ALA A 31 -0.67 -8.87 -7.46
C ALA A 31 -0.61 -8.11 -8.80
N ASN A 32 -1.66 -8.21 -9.62
CA ASN A 32 -1.73 -7.57 -10.94
C ASN A 32 -2.82 -6.49 -11.03
N ASP A 33 -3.42 -6.10 -9.90
CA ASP A 33 -4.46 -5.08 -9.88
C ASP A 33 -3.83 -3.70 -10.10
N PRO A 34 -4.22 -2.95 -11.15
CA PRO A 34 -3.70 -1.61 -11.38
C PRO A 34 -3.93 -0.65 -10.19
N ALA A 35 -4.98 -0.87 -9.38
CA ALA A 35 -5.21 -0.09 -8.17
C ALA A 35 -4.13 -0.36 -7.09
N ASN A 36 -3.44 -1.49 -7.15
CA ASN A 36 -2.34 -1.84 -6.26
C ASN A 36 -0.97 -1.59 -6.89
N LEU A 37 -0.86 -1.06 -8.11
CA LEU A 37 0.42 -0.86 -8.81
C LEU A 37 0.71 0.64 -9.03
N LEU A 38 1.93 1.06 -8.73
CA LEU A 38 2.39 2.44 -8.94
C LEU A 38 3.79 2.46 -9.56
N ALA A 39 4.00 3.32 -10.56
CA ALA A 39 5.34 3.60 -11.07
C ALA A 39 6.06 4.56 -10.12
N VAL A 40 7.20 4.13 -9.58
CA VAL A 40 7.97 4.87 -8.57
C VAL A 40 9.46 4.91 -8.92
N ASP A 41 10.20 5.79 -8.26
CA ASP A 41 11.66 5.73 -8.28
C ASP A 41 12.16 4.43 -7.62
N GLY A 42 13.17 3.81 -8.23
CA GLY A 42 13.70 2.52 -7.77
C GLY A 42 14.29 2.55 -6.37
N GLN A 43 14.86 3.67 -5.90
CA GLN A 43 15.36 3.77 -4.52
C GLN A 43 14.18 3.82 -3.55
N ALA A 44 13.15 4.61 -3.86
CA ALA A 44 11.94 4.67 -3.04
C ALA A 44 11.27 3.29 -2.89
N ASN A 45 11.25 2.48 -3.96
CA ASN A 45 10.75 1.11 -3.91
C ASN A 45 11.60 0.20 -3.00
N GLN A 46 12.93 0.31 -3.09
CA GLN A 46 13.86 -0.45 -2.25
C GLN A 46 13.78 -0.06 -0.78
N ASP A 47 13.67 1.24 -0.49
CA ASP A 47 13.54 1.78 0.87
C ASP A 47 12.25 1.31 1.53
N LYS A 48 11.16 1.21 0.76
CA LYS A 48 9.88 0.67 1.22
C LYS A 48 9.94 -0.83 1.45
N GLY A 49 10.34 -1.60 0.44
CA GLY A 49 10.30 -3.07 0.50
C GLY A 49 8.89 -3.59 0.83
N ASP A 50 8.81 -4.48 1.81
CA ASP A 50 7.56 -5.04 2.34
C ASP A 50 7.00 -4.31 3.57
N GLN A 51 7.58 -3.16 3.91
CA GLN A 51 7.22 -2.45 5.13
C GLN A 51 5.78 -1.92 5.09
N PRO A 52 5.05 -2.01 6.22
CA PRO A 52 3.72 -1.47 6.32
C PRO A 52 3.74 0.06 6.58
N PRO A 53 2.60 0.75 6.45
CA PRO A 53 2.49 2.19 6.69
C PRO A 53 3.00 2.67 8.06
N ALA A 54 2.97 1.80 9.08
CA ALA A 54 3.53 2.10 10.40
C ALA A 54 5.05 2.29 10.43
N THR A 55 5.77 1.64 9.51
CA THR A 55 7.22 1.64 9.46
C THR A 55 7.73 2.56 8.36
N TRP A 56 6.98 2.66 7.26
CA TRP A 56 7.36 3.46 6.11
C TRP A 56 6.17 4.21 5.51
N LEU A 57 6.40 5.51 5.24
CA LEU A 57 5.52 6.34 4.42
C LEU A 57 6.37 7.01 3.33
N PRO A 58 5.75 7.39 2.19
CA PRO A 58 6.47 8.10 1.14
C PRO A 58 7.18 9.36 1.69
N PRO A 59 8.48 9.57 1.36
CA PRO A 59 9.22 10.74 1.82
C PRO A 59 8.61 12.04 1.29
N ASN A 60 7.98 12.00 0.12
CA ASN A 60 7.18 13.10 -0.42
C ASN A 60 5.89 13.27 0.39
N ALA A 61 5.88 14.25 1.31
CA ALA A 61 4.73 14.54 2.17
C ALA A 61 3.45 14.88 1.39
N ALA A 62 3.56 15.57 0.25
CA ALA A 62 2.40 15.92 -0.58
C ALA A 62 1.71 14.68 -1.19
N PHE A 63 2.43 13.55 -1.30
CA PHE A 63 1.88 12.30 -1.83
C PHE A 63 1.23 11.41 -0.76
N ARG A 64 1.46 11.68 0.54
CA ARG A 64 1.04 10.76 1.62
C ARG A 64 -0.48 10.58 1.71
N CYS A 65 -1.26 11.63 1.49
CA CYS A 65 -2.72 11.52 1.42
C CYS A 65 -3.15 10.55 0.31
N GLN A 66 -2.63 10.73 -0.91
CA GLN A 66 -2.98 9.86 -2.04
C GLN A 66 -2.54 8.42 -1.78
N TYR A 67 -1.33 8.21 -1.26
CA TYR A 67 -0.84 6.90 -0.85
C TYR A 67 -1.80 6.24 0.16
N ALA A 68 -2.19 6.95 1.21
CA ALA A 68 -3.08 6.42 2.24
C ALA A 68 -4.46 6.06 1.66
N MET A 69 -5.04 6.93 0.83
CA MET A 69 -6.33 6.68 0.19
C MET A 69 -6.28 5.46 -0.73
N GLN A 70 -5.21 5.31 -1.52
CA GLN A 70 -5.04 4.15 -2.40
C GLN A 70 -4.82 2.86 -1.61
N PHE A 71 -4.00 2.89 -0.55
CA PHE A 71 -3.79 1.74 0.33
C PHE A 71 -5.10 1.28 0.97
N ILE A 72 -5.89 2.21 1.52
CA ILE A 72 -7.20 1.92 2.12
C ILE A 72 -8.16 1.34 1.07
N ALA A 73 -8.18 1.90 -0.15
CA ALA A 73 -9.05 1.42 -1.22
C ALA A 73 -8.72 -0.03 -1.62
N VAL A 74 -7.43 -0.37 -1.76
CA VAL A 74 -6.98 -1.74 -2.04
C VAL A 74 -7.37 -2.69 -0.91
N LEU A 75 -7.08 -2.34 0.35
CA LEU A 75 -7.46 -3.20 1.48
C LEU A 75 -8.97 -3.49 1.50
N ARG A 76 -9.80 -2.47 1.29
CA ARG A 76 -11.26 -2.61 1.24
C ARG A 76 -11.71 -3.47 0.06
N GLY A 77 -11.13 -3.26 -1.13
CA GLY A 77 -11.46 -4.03 -2.33
C GLY A 77 -11.19 -5.52 -2.22
N TYR A 78 -10.25 -5.91 -1.36
CA TYR A 78 -9.86 -7.30 -1.13
C TYR A 78 -10.28 -7.86 0.25
N GLY A 79 -10.96 -7.06 1.08
CA GLY A 79 -11.36 -7.47 2.42
C GLY A 79 -10.19 -7.79 3.35
N LEU A 80 -9.02 -7.15 3.15
CA LEU A 80 -7.87 -7.33 4.01
C LEU A 80 -7.98 -6.44 5.26
N PRO A 81 -7.69 -6.97 6.47
CA PRO A 81 -7.49 -6.15 7.65
C PRO A 81 -6.17 -5.35 7.55
N VAL A 82 -5.99 -4.44 8.49
CA VAL A 82 -4.76 -3.66 8.67
C VAL A 82 -4.36 -3.71 10.14
N ASP A 83 -3.06 -3.75 10.42
CA ASP A 83 -2.58 -3.68 11.81
C ASP A 83 -2.88 -2.30 12.43
N LYS A 84 -3.02 -2.27 13.77
CA LYS A 84 -3.44 -1.06 14.48
C LYS A 84 -2.46 0.11 14.31
N PRO A 85 -1.13 -0.06 14.40
CA PRO A 85 -0.17 0.98 14.06
C PRO A 85 -0.37 1.56 12.65
N SER A 86 -0.45 0.72 11.61
CA SER A 86 -0.60 1.18 10.23
C SER A 86 -1.93 1.87 9.99
N ALA A 87 -3.00 1.40 10.64
CA ALA A 87 -4.30 2.06 10.60
C ALA A 87 -4.23 3.51 11.11
N ARG A 88 -3.41 3.79 12.14
CA ARG A 88 -3.22 5.14 12.68
C ARG A 88 -2.52 6.04 11.65
N GLU A 89 -1.41 5.57 11.07
CA GLU A 89 -0.66 6.33 10.07
C GLU A 89 -1.50 6.61 8.81
N LEU A 90 -2.23 5.61 8.33
CA LEU A 90 -3.14 5.77 7.20
C LEU A 90 -4.26 6.77 7.50
N THR A 91 -4.83 6.73 8.69
CA THR A 91 -5.87 7.68 9.10
C THR A 91 -5.32 9.11 9.20
N ALA A 92 -4.14 9.28 9.79
CA ALA A 92 -3.48 10.57 9.92
C ALA A 92 -3.14 11.17 8.54
N ALA A 93 -2.57 10.38 7.65
CA ALA A 93 -2.27 10.79 6.28
C ALA A 93 -3.52 11.12 5.47
N ALA A 94 -4.60 10.34 5.61
CA ALA A 94 -5.87 10.61 4.93
C ALA A 94 -6.58 11.87 5.47
N ALA A 95 -6.46 12.17 6.76
CA ALA A 95 -7.02 13.39 7.34
C ALA A 95 -6.36 14.67 6.82
N ALA A 96 -5.13 14.58 6.31
CA ALA A 96 -4.40 15.69 5.71
C ALA A 96 -4.70 15.88 4.20
N CYS A 97 -5.67 15.18 3.65
CA CYS A 97 -6.06 15.33 2.25
C CYS A 97 -6.60 16.74 1.97
N PRO A 98 -6.23 17.38 0.83
CA PRO A 98 -6.80 18.67 0.44
C PRO A 98 -8.32 18.60 0.40
N SER A 99 -8.97 19.57 1.03
CA SER A 99 -10.40 19.81 0.83
C SER A 99 -10.57 20.49 -0.52
N GLY A 100 -11.36 19.88 -1.41
CA GLY A 100 -11.68 20.45 -2.71
C GLY A 100 -12.52 21.73 -2.61
#